data_AF-A0A944JW02-F1
#
_entry.id   AF-A0A944JW02-F1
#
_cell.length_a   1.000
_cell.length_b   1.000
_cell.length_c   1.000
_cell.angle_alpha   90.00
_cell.angle_beta   90.00
_cell.angle_gamma   90.00
#
_symmetry.space_group_name_H-M   'P 1'
#
loop_
_entity.id
_entity.type
_entity.pdbx_description
1 polymer ?
#
loop_
_entity_poly.entity_id
_entity_poly.type
_entity_poly.pdbx_seq_one_letter_code
_entity_poly.pdbx_strand_id
1 'polypeptide(L)'
;MGGLRELSAPFVALGPTGVAVRTRLKDLTAGDEEVLALVGAHLGSLASKDLKTRCADRLEHSGDTWAVRKRELAALSSSRWAGAITKATHDQWALARRGQAAHVQSLEAGVKTITHRLSLPVGEKGSKRA
;
A
#
# COMPACT_ATOMS: atom_id res chain seq x y z
N MET A 1 3.02 -3.89 25.76
CA MET A 1 1.57 -3.67 25.99
C MET A 1 1.33 -2.16 26.02
N GLY A 2 0.92 -1.57 24.90
CA GLY A 2 0.59 -0.13 24.85
C GLY A 2 -0.81 0.10 25.42
N GLY A 3 -0.96 1.08 26.30
CA GLY A 3 -2.23 1.39 26.97
C GLY A 3 -3.37 1.63 25.99
N LEU A 4 -4.55 1.10 26.31
CA LEU A 4 -5.78 1.36 25.57
C LEU A 4 -6.12 2.85 25.69
N ARG A 5 -6.39 3.52 24.57
CA ARG A 5 -6.88 4.90 24.59
C ARG A 5 -8.31 4.92 25.10
N GLU A 6 -8.60 5.80 26.04
CA GLU A 6 -9.95 6.10 26.49
C GLU A 6 -10.77 6.65 25.31
N LEU A 7 -11.96 6.09 25.10
CA LEU A 7 -12.85 6.52 24.02
C LEU A 7 -13.61 7.76 24.45
N SER A 8 -13.36 8.88 23.78
CA SER A 8 -14.13 10.12 23.99
C SER A 8 -15.58 9.95 23.53
N ALA A 9 -16.48 10.78 24.08
CA ALA A 9 -17.87 10.83 23.66
C ALA A 9 -17.98 11.08 22.14
N PRO A 10 -19.00 10.51 21.45
CA PRO A 10 -19.24 10.79 20.05
C PRO A 10 -19.37 12.29 19.79
N PHE A 11 -18.65 12.79 18.77
CA PHE A 11 -18.73 14.18 18.34
C PHE A 11 -18.87 14.24 16.82
N VAL A 12 -19.44 15.34 16.33
CA VAL A 12 -19.51 15.60 14.89
C VAL A 12 -18.13 16.08 14.43
N ALA A 13 -17.42 15.24 13.68
CA ALA A 13 -16.17 15.66 13.06
C ALA A 13 -16.43 16.76 12.03
N LEU A 14 -15.57 17.77 12.00
CA LEU A 14 -15.58 18.75 10.91
C LEU A 14 -15.41 18.02 9.58
N GLY A 15 -16.16 18.45 8.56
CA GLY A 15 -16.05 17.88 7.21
C GLY A 15 -14.61 17.95 6.69
N PRO A 16 -14.19 17.01 5.84
CA PRO A 16 -12.83 17.02 5.30
C PRO A 16 -12.57 18.33 4.54
N THR A 17 -11.54 19.07 4.95
CA THR A 17 -11.15 20.36 4.35
C THR A 17 -10.02 20.22 3.31
N GLY A 18 -9.64 18.99 2.97
CA GLY A 18 -8.53 18.73 2.05
C GLY A 18 -8.85 19.15 0.61
N VAL A 19 -7.98 19.97 0.01
CA VAL A 19 -8.01 20.29 -1.43
C VAL A 19 -6.97 19.44 -2.15
N ALA A 20 -7.41 18.68 -3.15
CA ALA A 20 -6.52 17.95 -4.06
C ALA A 20 -6.40 18.71 -5.38
N VAL A 21 -5.30 19.44 -5.58
CA VAL A 21 -5.02 20.12 -6.85
C VAL A 21 -4.33 19.15 -7.79
N ARG A 22 -5.00 18.80 -8.89
CA ARG A 22 -4.39 18.07 -10.01
C ARG A 22 -4.17 19.06 -11.14
N THR A 23 -2.92 19.25 -11.54
CA THR A 23 -2.58 20.00 -12.74
C THR A 23 -2.19 19.03 -13.86
N ARG A 24 -2.36 19.46 -15.11
CA ARG A 24 -1.83 18.77 -16.29
C ARG A 24 -0.66 19.59 -16.79
N LEU A 25 0.39 18.92 -17.26
CA LEU A 25 1.39 19.58 -18.09
C LEU A 25 0.69 19.92 -19.41
N LYS A 26 0.70 21.21 -19.77
CA LYS A 26 0.12 21.73 -21.01
C LYS A 26 1.25 22.22 -21.91
N ASP A 27 0.98 22.32 -23.20
CA ASP A 27 1.89 22.89 -24.19
C ASP A 27 3.27 22.22 -24.21
N LEU A 28 3.30 20.90 -23.98
CA LEU A 28 4.52 20.10 -24.06
C LEU A 28 5.00 20.06 -25.50
N THR A 29 6.29 20.32 -25.69
CA THR A 29 6.96 20.04 -26.96
C THR A 29 7.20 18.54 -27.11
N ALA A 30 7.47 18.08 -28.33
CA ALA A 30 7.86 16.69 -28.57
C ALA A 30 9.11 16.28 -27.74
N GLY A 31 10.04 17.21 -27.52
CA GLY A 31 11.22 16.97 -26.67
C GLY A 31 10.87 16.81 -25.20
N ASP A 32 9.90 17.58 -24.68
CA ASP A 32 9.45 17.43 -23.29
C ASP A 32 8.80 16.07 -23.07
N GLU A 33 7.96 15.62 -24.02
CA GLU A 33 7.33 14.31 -23.97
C GLU A 33 8.37 13.18 -23.97
N GLU A 34 9.39 13.28 -24.82
CA GLU A 34 10.50 12.33 -24.86
C GLU A 34 11.25 12.28 -23.53
N VAL A 35 11.61 13.44 -22.96
CA VAL A 35 12.28 13.51 -21.65
C VAL A 35 11.42 12.88 -20.56
N LEU A 36 10.11 13.18 -20.52
CA LEU A 36 9.20 12.61 -19.53
C LEU A 36 9.10 11.08 -19.67
N ALA A 37 9.05 10.56 -20.89
CA ALA A 37 9.03 9.13 -21.15
C ALA A 37 10.32 8.46 -20.67
N LEU A 38 11.49 9.03 -21.00
CA LEU A 38 12.80 8.52 -20.60
C LEU A 38 13.00 8.56 -19.08
N VAL A 39 12.66 9.68 -18.44
CA VAL A 39 12.72 9.81 -16.97
C VAL A 39 11.75 8.85 -16.30
N GLY A 40 10.52 8.73 -16.82
CA GLY A 40 9.53 7.77 -16.31
C GLY A 40 10.01 6.33 -16.40
N ALA A 41 10.58 5.92 -17.54
CA ALA A 41 11.14 4.59 -17.74
C ALA A 41 12.31 4.32 -16.80
N HIS A 42 13.24 5.27 -16.66
CA HIS A 42 14.39 5.15 -15.75
C HIS A 42 13.95 5.02 -14.29
N LEU A 43 13.13 5.95 -13.81
CA LEU A 43 12.66 5.93 -12.41
C LEU A 43 11.76 4.73 -12.13
N GLY A 44 10.95 4.29 -13.10
CA GLY A 44 10.14 3.08 -12.99
C GLY A 44 10.99 1.81 -12.88
N SER A 45 12.09 1.72 -13.63
CA SER A 45 13.07 0.63 -13.54
C SER A 45 13.73 0.60 -12.16
N LEU A 46 14.16 1.75 -11.64
CA LEU A 46 14.73 1.86 -10.30
C LEU A 46 13.72 1.47 -9.20
N ALA A 47 12.48 1.95 -9.29
CA ALA A 47 11.43 1.62 -8.33
C ALA A 47 11.10 0.12 -8.34
N SER A 48 11.07 -0.51 -9.52
CA SER A 48 10.82 -1.95 -9.65
C SER A 48 11.94 -2.79 -9.03
N LYS A 49 13.20 -2.39 -9.22
CA LYS A 49 14.36 -3.06 -8.59
C LYS A 49 14.35 -2.90 -7.08
N ASP A 50 14.08 -1.69 -6.58
CA ASP A 50 13.98 -1.44 -5.15
C ASP A 50 12.81 -2.19 -4.50
N LEU A 51 11.65 -2.25 -5.16
CA LEU A 51 10.51 -3.05 -4.70
C LEU A 51 10.87 -4.54 -4.62
N LYS A 52 11.61 -5.08 -5.60
CA LYS A 52 12.10 -6.46 -5.55
C LYS A 52 12.95 -6.70 -4.29
N THR A 53 13.90 -5.82 -4.00
CA THR A 53 14.72 -5.92 -2.78
C THR A 53 13.86 -5.80 -1.53
N ARG A 54 12.95 -4.82 -1.47
CA ARG A 54 12.03 -4.65 -0.33
C ARG A 54 11.17 -5.89 -0.08
N CYS A 55 10.70 -6.55 -1.13
CA CYS A 55 9.95 -7.80 -1.01
C CYS A 55 10.80 -8.92 -0.40
N ALA A 56 12.10 -8.97 -0.73
CA ALA A 56 13.03 -9.95 -0.17
C ALA A 56 13.30 -9.72 1.32
N ASP A 57 13.31 -8.46 1.80
CA ASP A 57 13.47 -8.13 3.23
C ASP A 57 12.36 -8.73 4.12
N ARG A 58 11.18 -9.08 3.55
CA ARG A 58 10.03 -9.60 4.29
C ARG A 58 9.74 -8.76 5.55
N LEU A 59 9.80 -9.40 6.73
CA LEU A 59 9.58 -8.80 8.06
C LEU A 59 10.86 -8.25 8.69
N GLU A 60 12.03 -8.52 8.10
CA GLU A 60 13.36 -8.16 8.64
C GLU A 60 13.79 -6.75 8.23
N HIS A 61 12.86 -5.95 7.72
CA HIS A 61 13.12 -4.56 7.35
C HIS A 61 13.47 -3.71 8.57
N SER A 62 14.48 -2.85 8.41
CA SER A 62 15.06 -2.02 9.45
C SER A 62 15.47 -0.64 8.91
N GLY A 63 15.84 0.27 9.81
CA GLY A 63 16.42 1.57 9.43
C GLY A 63 17.73 1.43 8.64
N ASP A 64 18.52 0.39 8.93
CA ASP A 64 19.80 0.16 8.25
C ASP A 64 19.59 -0.35 6.82
N THR A 65 18.71 -1.34 6.64
CA THR A 65 18.33 -1.83 5.30
C THR A 65 17.66 -0.73 4.46
N TRP A 66 16.87 0.14 5.09
CA TRP A 66 16.36 1.36 4.44
C TRP A 66 17.50 2.27 3.96
N ALA A 67 18.46 2.57 4.83
CA ALA A 67 19.57 3.48 4.52
C ALA A 67 20.44 2.94 3.38
N VAL A 68 20.70 1.63 3.34
CA VAL A 68 21.44 0.96 2.25
C VAL A 68 20.70 1.11 0.92
N ARG A 69 19.43 0.70 0.84
CA ARG A 69 18.63 0.80 -0.39
C ARG A 69 18.55 2.23 -0.91
N LYS A 70 18.32 3.20 -0.01
CA LYS A 70 18.29 4.62 -0.38
C LYS A 70 19.64 5.10 -0.94
N ARG A 71 20.77 4.66 -0.37
CA ARG A 71 22.11 5.02 -0.85
C ARG A 71 22.39 4.45 -2.24
N GLU A 72 22.03 3.18 -2.47
CA GLU A 72 22.16 2.54 -3.79
C GLU A 72 21.35 3.28 -4.86
N LEU A 73 20.11 3.67 -4.55
CA LEU A 73 19.29 4.48 -5.44
C LEU A 73 19.86 5.89 -5.68
N ALA A 74 20.45 6.51 -4.66
CA ALA A 74 21.05 7.84 -4.78
C ALA A 74 22.31 7.85 -5.67
N ALA A 75 22.96 6.71 -5.88
CA ALA A 75 24.05 6.59 -6.86
C ALA A 75 23.54 6.60 -8.32
N LEU A 76 22.26 6.28 -8.53
CA LEU A 76 21.63 6.13 -9.85
C LEU A 76 20.60 7.22 -10.16
N SER A 77 20.35 8.12 -9.21
CA SER A 77 19.30 9.14 -9.26
C SER A 77 19.64 10.30 -8.31
N SER A 78 18.78 11.31 -8.20
CA SER A 78 18.94 12.33 -7.16
C SER A 78 18.56 11.80 -5.78
N SER A 79 19.16 12.34 -4.71
CA SER A 79 18.79 12.00 -3.31
C SER A 79 17.29 12.17 -3.01
N ARG A 80 16.63 13.12 -3.69
CA ARG A 80 15.18 13.36 -3.58
C ARG A 80 14.37 12.24 -4.23
N TRP A 81 14.76 11.82 -5.44
CA TRP A 81 14.12 10.68 -6.10
C TRP A 81 14.38 9.36 -5.37
N ALA A 82 15.60 9.11 -4.93
CA ALA A 82 15.94 7.95 -4.11
C ALA A 82 15.06 7.87 -2.85
N GLY A 83 14.91 8.98 -2.13
CA GLY A 83 14.03 9.06 -0.96
C GLY A 83 12.55 8.80 -1.28
N ALA A 84 12.04 9.38 -2.38
CA ALA A 84 10.66 9.19 -2.81
C ALA A 84 10.39 7.73 -3.23
N ILE A 85 11.29 7.13 -4.01
CA ILE A 85 11.19 5.74 -4.46
C ILE A 85 11.20 4.79 -3.26
N THR A 86 12.21 4.89 -2.37
CA THR A 86 12.33 3.98 -1.22
C THR A 86 11.10 4.02 -0.32
N LYS A 87 10.50 5.21 -0.17
CA LYS A 87 9.23 5.39 0.57
C LYS A 87 8.05 4.78 -0.17
N ALA A 88 7.88 5.08 -1.45
CA ALA A 88 6.76 4.59 -2.23
C ALA A 88 6.74 3.05 -2.29
N THR A 89 7.89 2.40 -2.52
CA THR A 89 7.99 0.94 -2.57
C THR A 89 7.72 0.28 -1.21
N HIS A 90 8.18 0.90 -0.12
CA HIS A 90 7.87 0.44 1.25
C HIS A 90 6.37 0.54 1.54
N ASP A 91 5.75 1.68 1.24
CA ASP A 91 4.32 1.90 1.45
C ASP A 91 3.47 0.95 0.58
N GLN A 92 3.88 0.71 -0.67
CA GLN A 92 3.25 -0.25 -1.58
C GLN A 92 3.32 -1.68 -1.04
N TRP A 93 4.49 -2.12 -0.56
CA TRP A 93 4.63 -3.44 0.08
C TRP A 93 3.71 -3.57 1.30
N ALA A 94 3.69 -2.55 2.16
CA ALA A 94 2.86 -2.56 3.37
C ALA A 94 1.35 -2.60 3.03
N LEU A 95 0.93 -1.83 2.03
CA LEU A 95 -0.45 -1.85 1.54
C LEU A 95 -0.82 -3.22 0.95
N ALA A 96 0.03 -3.81 0.11
CA ALA A 96 -0.21 -5.12 -0.48
C ALA A 96 -0.36 -6.21 0.59
N ARG A 97 0.47 -6.19 1.64
CA ARG A 97 0.38 -7.14 2.75
C ARG A 97 -0.92 -6.98 3.55
N ARG A 98 -1.36 -5.75 3.82
CA ARG A 98 -2.66 -5.52 4.48
C ARG A 98 -3.82 -5.98 3.61
N GLY A 99 -3.78 -5.68 2.31
CA GLY A 99 -4.80 -6.13 1.35
C GLY A 99 -4.88 -7.65 1.26
N GLN A 100 -3.72 -8.34 1.21
CA GLN A 100 -3.67 -9.79 1.22
C GLN A 100 -4.28 -10.39 2.48
N ALA A 101 -3.94 -9.86 3.67
CA ALA A 101 -4.50 -10.32 4.93
C ALA A 101 -6.03 -10.14 4.98
N ALA A 102 -6.53 -8.98 4.56
CA ALA A 102 -7.97 -8.71 4.48
C ALA A 102 -8.69 -9.66 3.50
N HIS A 103 -8.06 -9.97 2.37
CA HIS A 103 -8.62 -10.91 1.40
C HIS A 103 -8.72 -12.33 1.97
N VAL A 104 -7.66 -12.83 2.62
CA VAL A 104 -7.66 -14.14 3.29
C VAL A 104 -8.77 -14.21 4.34
N GLN A 105 -8.87 -13.20 5.21
CA GLN A 105 -9.92 -13.14 6.24
C GLN A 105 -11.32 -13.15 5.63
N SER A 106 -11.53 -12.45 4.51
CA SER A 106 -12.81 -12.47 3.80
C SER A 106 -13.15 -13.86 3.25
N LEU A 107 -12.15 -14.59 2.73
CA LEU A 107 -12.34 -15.96 2.25
C LEU A 107 -12.67 -16.91 3.41
N GLU A 108 -11.94 -16.81 4.52
CA GLU A 108 -12.18 -17.60 5.73
C GLU A 108 -13.60 -17.38 6.29
N ALA A 109 -14.05 -16.12 6.34
CA ALA A 109 -15.41 -15.79 6.75
C ALA A 109 -16.46 -16.38 5.80
N GLY A 110 -16.18 -16.39 4.49
CA GLY A 110 -17.01 -17.03 3.47
C GLY A 110 -17.11 -18.55 3.68
N VAL A 111 -15.98 -19.22 3.87
CA VAL A 111 -15.92 -20.66 4.18
C VAL A 111 -16.71 -20.97 5.45
N LYS A 112 -16.49 -20.23 6.53
CA LYS A 112 -17.22 -20.41 7.80
C LYS A 112 -18.73 -20.30 7.60
N THR A 113 -19.16 -19.31 6.82
CA THR A 113 -20.59 -19.10 6.51
C THR A 113 -21.18 -20.27 5.72
N ILE A 114 -20.46 -20.79 4.72
CA ILE A 114 -20.91 -21.95 3.94
C ILE A 114 -20.96 -23.20 4.81
N THR A 115 -19.90 -23.49 5.56
CA THR A 115 -19.85 -24.64 6.49
C THR A 115 -21.00 -24.60 7.48
N HIS A 116 -21.29 -23.44 8.06
CA HIS A 116 -22.42 -23.26 8.97
C HIS A 116 -23.76 -23.59 8.29
N ARG A 117 -24.00 -23.03 7.10
CA ARG A 117 -25.26 -23.30 6.36
C ARG A 117 -25.43 -24.78 6.00
N LEU A 118 -24.35 -25.45 5.62
CA LEU A 118 -24.37 -26.88 5.29
C LEU A 118 -24.59 -27.77 6.51
N SER A 119 -24.31 -27.28 7.73
CA SER A 119 -24.54 -28.03 8.97
C SER A 119 -26.01 -28.04 9.42
N LEU A 120 -26.86 -27.18 8.85
CA LEU A 120 -28.27 -27.08 9.22
C LEU A 120 -29.12 -28.13 8.49
N PRO A 121 -30.14 -28.71 9.15
CA PRO A 121 -31.09 -29.60 8.49
C PRO A 121 -31.80 -28.92 7.30
N VAL A 122 -32.10 -29.71 6.26
CA VAL A 122 -32.82 -29.22 5.08
C VAL A 122 -34.22 -28.75 5.48
N GLY A 123 -34.56 -27.50 5.14
CA GLY A 123 -35.87 -26.89 5.44
C GLY A 123 -35.87 -25.96 6.66
N GLU A 124 -34.82 -25.97 7.48
CA GLU A 124 -34.69 -25.08 8.62
C GLU A 124 -34.20 -23.68 8.24
N LYS A 125 -34.68 -22.64 8.93
CA LYS A 125 -34.22 -21.27 8.70
C LYS A 125 -32.77 -21.11 9.15
N GLY A 126 -31.95 -20.49 8.29
CA GLY A 126 -30.59 -20.11 8.63
C GLY A 126 -30.53 -19.20 9.87
N SER A 127 -29.68 -19.55 10.83
CA SER A 127 -29.37 -18.70 12.00
C SER A 127 -28.59 -17.45 11.57
N LYS A 128 -28.94 -16.28 12.14
CA LYS A 128 -28.26 -15.00 11.87
C LYS A 128 -26.85 -14.90 12.50
N ARG A 129 -26.41 -15.89 13.27
CA ARG A 129 -25.09 -15.93 13.90
C ARG A 129 -24.31 -17.12 13.33
N ALA A 130 -23.20 -16.81 12.66
CA ALA A 130 -22.22 -17.75 12.14
C ALA A 130 -20.88 -17.58 12.87
#